data_AF-K9R8I2-F1
#
_entry.id   AF-K9R8I2-F1
#
_cell.length_a   1.000
_cell.length_b   1.000
_cell.length_c   1.000
_cell.angle_alpha   90.00
_cell.angle_beta   90.00
_cell.angle_gamma   90.00
#
_symmetry.space_group_name_H-M   'P 1'
#
loop_
_entity.id
_entity.type
_entity.pdbx_description
1 polymer ?
#
loop_
_entity_poly.entity_id
_entity_poly.type
_entity_poly.pdbx_seq_one_letter_code
_entity_poly.pdbx_strand_id
1 'polypeptide(L)'
;MYTIVPNVFTSTHCVMLGLLLTFAIAHSGGAALREKAEKLIGARLYRILFALVSLVLAVILIVYFFNHRYDGLQLWQVQNVPGIQTLVWVLSAISFVFLYPSTFNLLEVAAISKPQVHMYETGIIRITRHPQMVGQIIWCVAHTLWIGTTFTLVTSIGLVIHHLFAVWHGDRRLYARYGEAFEEVKRRTSIIPFAAVLDGRQSIKAKEFLRPAYLGVACFVLLFWWSHPLLMSLTSRVEW
;
A
#
# COMPACT_ATOMS: atom_id res chain seq x y z
N MET A 1 -37.53 18.16 -19.75
CA MET A 1 -36.80 17.31 -18.79
C MET A 1 -35.34 17.29 -19.22
N TYR A 2 -34.50 18.14 -18.63
CA TYR A 2 -33.06 18.14 -18.95
C TYR A 2 -32.44 16.90 -18.29
N THR A 3 -32.06 15.91 -19.09
CA THR A 3 -31.14 14.87 -18.66
C THR A 3 -29.80 15.54 -18.39
N ILE A 4 -29.50 15.79 -17.11
CA ILE A 4 -28.14 16.12 -16.67
C ILE A 4 -27.32 14.86 -16.95
N VAL A 5 -26.53 14.87 -18.02
CA VAL A 5 -25.54 13.83 -18.26
C VAL A 5 -24.52 13.95 -17.14
N PRO A 6 -24.31 12.91 -16.32
CA PRO A 6 -23.29 12.97 -15.27
C PRO A 6 -21.93 13.23 -15.89
N ASN A 7 -21.18 14.21 -15.37
CA ASN A 7 -19.83 14.48 -15.84
C ASN A 7 -18.95 13.25 -15.59
N VAL A 8 -18.43 12.65 -16.67
CA VAL A 8 -17.55 11.48 -16.59
C VAL A 8 -16.24 11.84 -15.87
N PHE A 9 -15.73 13.04 -16.11
CA PHE A 9 -14.55 13.59 -15.44
C PHE A 9 -14.86 15.00 -14.92
N THR A 10 -14.31 15.32 -13.75
CA THR A 10 -14.46 16.60 -13.04
C THR A 10 -13.09 17.13 -12.62
N SER A 11 -13.02 18.36 -12.12
CA SER A 11 -11.78 18.94 -11.56
C SER A 11 -11.17 18.06 -10.46
N THR A 12 -12.00 17.33 -9.71
CA THR A 12 -11.56 16.46 -8.61
C THR A 12 -10.72 15.28 -9.10
N HIS A 13 -10.94 14.81 -10.33
CA HIS A 13 -10.09 13.80 -10.97
C HIS A 13 -8.67 14.35 -11.22
N CYS A 14 -8.57 15.59 -11.72
CA CYS A 14 -7.28 16.24 -11.97
C CYS A 14 -6.52 16.46 -10.65
N VAL A 15 -7.22 16.90 -9.59
CA VAL A 15 -6.61 17.06 -8.26
C VAL A 15 -6.11 15.71 -7.73
N MET A 16 -6.92 14.65 -7.80
CA MET A 16 -6.50 13.31 -7.37
C MET A 16 -5.28 12.81 -8.14
N LEU A 17 -5.25 12.99 -9.47
CA LEU A 17 -4.07 12.64 -10.29
C LEU A 17 -2.82 13.43 -9.87
N GLY A 18 -2.97 14.73 -9.60
CA GLY A 18 -1.89 15.57 -9.10
C GLY A 18 -1.38 15.13 -7.72
N LEU A 19 -2.28 14.75 -6.81
CA LEU A 19 -1.95 14.21 -5.50
C LEU A 19 -1.22 12.86 -5.61
N LEU A 20 -1.70 11.96 -6.47
CA LEU A 20 -1.06 10.66 -6.71
C LEU A 20 0.33 10.82 -7.32
N LEU A 21 0.50 11.73 -8.27
CA LEU A 21 1.79 12.03 -8.87
C LEU A 21 2.75 12.64 -7.83
N THR A 22 2.28 13.59 -7.04
CA THR A 22 3.04 14.21 -5.94
C THR A 22 3.50 13.15 -4.94
N PHE A 23 2.60 12.27 -4.50
CA PHE A 23 2.92 11.15 -3.62
C PHE A 23 3.94 10.21 -4.25
N ALA A 24 3.74 9.82 -5.52
CA ALA A 24 4.64 8.92 -6.22
C ALA A 24 6.07 9.50 -6.32
N ILE A 25 6.19 10.79 -6.66
CA ILE A 25 7.46 11.50 -6.74
C ILE A 25 8.12 11.60 -5.36
N ALA A 26 7.38 12.03 -4.34
CA ALA A 26 7.93 12.19 -3.00
C ALA A 26 8.35 10.85 -2.39
N HIS A 27 7.50 9.83 -2.50
CA HIS A 27 7.72 8.52 -1.90
C HIS A 27 8.80 7.71 -2.63
N SER A 28 8.69 7.56 -3.94
CA SER A 28 9.72 6.84 -4.71
C SER A 28 11.00 7.65 -4.86
N GLY A 29 10.90 8.95 -5.14
CA GLY A 29 12.06 9.83 -5.24
C GLY A 29 12.82 9.91 -3.92
N GLY A 30 12.12 10.04 -2.79
CA GLY A 30 12.72 9.90 -1.46
C GLY A 30 13.42 8.55 -1.32
N ALA A 31 12.74 7.43 -1.58
CA ALA A 31 13.35 6.11 -1.47
C ALA A 31 14.63 5.95 -2.31
N ALA A 32 14.73 6.60 -3.48
CA ALA A 32 15.93 6.65 -4.31
C ALA A 32 17.05 7.54 -3.75
N LEU A 33 16.69 8.68 -3.15
CA LEU A 33 17.64 9.64 -2.56
C LEU A 33 18.25 9.16 -1.25
N ARG A 34 17.65 8.15 -0.61
CA ARG A 34 18.04 7.64 0.71
C ARG A 34 19.54 7.48 0.89
N GLU A 35 20.22 6.75 0.01
CA GLU A 35 21.65 6.45 0.19
C GLU A 35 22.54 7.70 0.19
N LYS A 36 22.17 8.73 -0.59
CA LYS A 36 22.91 9.99 -0.62
C LYS A 36 22.55 10.86 0.59
N ALA A 37 21.26 10.95 0.92
CA ALA A 37 20.77 11.78 2.00
C ALA A 37 21.19 11.27 3.38
N GLU A 38 21.18 9.95 3.61
CA GLU A 38 21.61 9.35 4.87
C GLU A 38 23.09 9.64 5.18
N LYS A 39 23.94 9.86 4.16
CA LYS A 39 25.35 10.28 4.33
C LYS A 39 25.50 11.73 4.79
N LEU A 40 24.51 12.58 4.50
CA LEU A 40 24.55 14.01 4.83
C LEU A 40 23.94 14.31 6.20
N ILE A 41 22.78 13.73 6.49
CA ILE A 41 21.98 14.06 7.68
C ILE A 41 21.80 12.89 8.65
N GLY A 42 22.36 11.73 8.33
CA GLY A 42 22.23 10.50 9.12
C GLY A 42 20.95 9.71 8.83
N ALA A 43 21.02 8.39 9.03
CA ALA A 43 19.93 7.46 8.70
C ALA A 43 18.63 7.70 9.49
N ARG A 44 18.75 8.01 10.78
CA ARG A 44 17.58 8.20 11.66
C ARG A 44 16.79 9.44 11.26
N LEU A 45 17.44 10.60 11.12
CA LEU A 45 16.78 11.84 10.75
C LEU A 45 16.15 11.73 9.35
N TYR A 46 16.87 11.14 8.40
CA TYR A 46 16.34 10.91 7.05
C TYR A 46 15.06 10.06 7.06
N ARG A 47 15.02 8.97 7.84
CA ARG A 47 13.83 8.11 7.93
C ARG A 47 12.64 8.79 8.58
N ILE A 48 12.86 9.61 9.61
CA ILE A 48 11.79 10.41 10.22
C ILE A 48 11.21 11.38 9.19
N LEU A 49 12.05 12.14 8.49
CA LEU A 49 11.60 13.08 7.46
C LEU A 49 10.87 12.37 6.32
N PHE A 50 11.44 11.27 5.81
CA PHE A 50 10.83 10.45 4.76
C PHE A 50 9.44 9.92 5.19
N ALA A 51 9.34 9.41 6.41
CA ALA A 51 8.07 8.89 6.96
C ALA A 51 7.05 10.02 7.14
N LEU A 52 7.44 11.17 7.69
CA LEU A 52 6.55 12.31 7.86
C LEU A 52 5.99 12.81 6.53
N VAL A 53 6.86 13.04 5.53
CA VAL A 53 6.42 13.46 4.20
C VAL A 53 5.49 12.42 3.56
N SER A 54 5.85 11.14 3.62
CA SER A 54 5.04 10.07 3.02
C SER A 54 3.69 9.92 3.71
N LEU A 55 3.65 9.94 5.04
CA LEU A 55 2.42 9.78 5.82
C LEU A 55 1.49 10.98 5.65
N VAL A 56 2.01 12.21 5.66
CA VAL A 56 1.20 13.41 5.43
C VAL A 56 0.55 13.36 4.04
N LEU A 57 1.32 13.05 3.00
CA LEU A 57 0.77 12.94 1.64
C LEU A 57 -0.23 11.78 1.52
N ALA A 58 0.02 10.64 2.18
CA ALA A 58 -0.93 9.53 2.21
C ALA A 58 -2.25 9.92 2.92
N VAL A 59 -2.18 10.65 4.03
CA VAL A 59 -3.37 11.15 4.74
C VAL A 59 -4.15 12.10 3.84
N ILE A 60 -3.50 13.07 3.19
CA ILE A 60 -4.16 13.99 2.26
C ILE A 60 -4.90 13.22 1.15
N LEU A 61 -4.24 12.23 0.53
CA LEU A 61 -4.85 11.36 -0.48
C LEU A 61 -6.09 10.62 0.04
N ILE A 62 -6.02 10.01 1.24
CA ILE A 62 -7.12 9.25 1.84
C ILE A 62 -8.30 10.17 2.18
N VAL A 63 -8.03 11.32 2.79
CA VAL A 63 -9.08 12.31 3.14
C VAL A 63 -9.73 12.84 1.86
N TYR A 64 -8.95 13.14 0.82
CA TYR A 64 -9.47 13.59 -0.47
C TYR A 64 -10.35 12.52 -1.11
N PHE A 65 -9.87 11.27 -1.13
CA PHE A 65 -10.64 10.14 -1.64
C PHE A 65 -11.97 9.97 -0.91
N PHE A 66 -12.00 10.01 0.42
CA PHE A 66 -13.25 9.87 1.17
C PHE A 66 -14.30 10.92 0.83
N ASN A 67 -13.87 12.17 0.64
CA ASN A 67 -14.76 13.29 0.31
C ASN A 67 -15.29 13.22 -1.13
N HIS A 68 -14.50 12.69 -2.06
CA HIS A 68 -14.81 12.71 -3.49
C HIS A 68 -15.13 11.33 -4.09
N ARG A 69 -15.24 10.26 -3.27
CA ARG A 69 -15.47 8.89 -3.75
C ARG A 69 -16.73 8.73 -4.62
N TYR A 70 -17.73 9.59 -4.46
CA TYR A 70 -18.96 9.59 -5.26
C TYR A 70 -18.90 10.50 -6.49
N ASP A 71 -17.81 11.23 -6.70
CA ASP A 71 -17.67 12.13 -7.83
C ASP A 71 -17.56 11.37 -9.16
N GLY A 72 -17.99 12.04 -10.23
CA GLY A 72 -17.97 11.49 -11.57
C GLY A 72 -19.18 10.61 -11.88
N LEU A 73 -19.02 9.74 -12.87
CA LEU A 73 -20.08 8.80 -13.25
C LEU A 73 -20.04 7.57 -12.34
N GLN A 74 -21.15 7.27 -11.68
CA GLN A 74 -21.33 6.03 -10.94
C GLN A 74 -21.65 4.88 -11.91
N LEU A 75 -20.75 3.89 -11.96
CA LEU A 75 -20.85 2.69 -12.78
C LEU A 75 -21.50 1.54 -12.01
N TRP A 76 -21.18 1.40 -10.73
CA TRP A 76 -21.85 0.45 -9.83
C TRP A 76 -21.78 0.91 -8.37
N GLN A 77 -22.73 0.41 -7.58
CA GLN A 77 -22.78 0.58 -6.14
C GLN A 77 -23.47 -0.65 -5.54
N VAL A 78 -22.69 -1.54 -4.93
CA VAL A 78 -23.17 -2.87 -4.50
C VAL A 78 -23.20 -3.03 -2.98
N GLN A 79 -23.23 -1.90 -2.25
CA GLN A 79 -23.20 -1.87 -0.79
C GLN A 79 -24.39 -2.61 -0.15
N ASN A 80 -25.55 -2.63 -0.82
CA ASN A 80 -26.76 -3.29 -0.33
C ASN A 80 -26.87 -4.76 -0.76
N VAL A 81 -25.91 -5.28 -1.54
CA VAL A 81 -25.93 -6.68 -1.98
C VAL A 81 -25.47 -7.58 -0.82
N PRO A 82 -26.26 -8.61 -0.43
CA PRO A 82 -25.90 -9.52 0.65
C PRO A 82 -24.50 -10.13 0.45
N GLY A 83 -23.69 -10.12 1.51
CA GLY A 83 -22.34 -10.69 1.51
C GLY A 83 -21.23 -9.78 0.95
N ILE A 84 -21.54 -8.72 0.19
CA ILE A 84 -20.50 -7.81 -0.35
C ILE A 84 -19.75 -7.08 0.76
N GLN A 85 -20.46 -6.63 1.80
CA GLN A 85 -19.82 -6.01 2.96
C GLN A 85 -18.79 -6.95 3.59
N THR A 86 -19.18 -8.19 3.89
CA THR A 86 -18.27 -9.20 4.45
C THR A 86 -17.09 -9.46 3.53
N LEU A 87 -17.32 -9.59 2.22
CA LEU A 87 -16.25 -9.81 1.24
C LEU A 87 -15.24 -8.65 1.22
N VAL A 88 -15.70 -7.41 1.16
CA VAL A 88 -14.84 -6.21 1.15
C VAL A 88 -14.04 -6.10 2.45
N TRP A 89 -14.66 -6.43 3.60
CA TRP A 89 -13.95 -6.48 4.88
C TRP A 89 -12.87 -7.55 4.92
N VAL A 90 -13.18 -8.77 4.48
CA VAL A 90 -12.20 -9.87 4.42
C VAL A 90 -11.04 -9.53 3.49
N LEU A 91 -11.32 -9.00 2.29
CA LEU A 91 -10.28 -8.57 1.37
C LEU A 91 -9.42 -7.44 1.97
N SER A 92 -10.04 -6.47 2.65
CA SER A 92 -9.30 -5.38 3.32
C SER A 92 -8.43 -5.91 4.47
N ALA A 93 -8.93 -6.85 5.26
CA ALA A 93 -8.14 -7.50 6.32
C ALA A 93 -6.93 -8.25 5.74
N ILE A 94 -7.13 -9.02 4.67
CA ILE A 94 -6.04 -9.70 3.95
C ILE A 94 -5.04 -8.67 3.40
N SER A 95 -5.53 -7.59 2.79
CA SER A 95 -4.68 -6.50 2.30
C SER A 95 -3.76 -5.94 3.38
N PHE A 96 -4.27 -5.68 4.59
CA PHE A 96 -3.46 -5.17 5.70
C PHE A 96 -2.39 -6.16 6.18
N VAL A 97 -2.65 -7.47 6.13
CA VAL A 97 -1.63 -8.50 6.40
C VAL A 97 -0.45 -8.38 5.43
N PHE A 98 -0.71 -8.02 4.18
CA PHE A 98 0.31 -7.82 3.15
C PHE A 98 0.98 -6.43 3.19
N LEU A 99 0.29 -5.39 3.67
CA LEU A 99 0.82 -4.02 3.71
C LEU A 99 1.86 -3.75 4.82
N TYR A 100 1.91 -4.58 5.87
CA TYR A 100 2.76 -4.32 7.04
C TYR A 100 3.94 -5.28 7.28
N PRO A 101 4.70 -5.74 6.26
CA PRO A 101 5.88 -6.57 6.48
C PRO A 101 6.99 -5.84 7.25
N SER A 102 7.01 -4.50 7.19
CA SER A 102 7.98 -3.66 7.90
C SER A 102 7.80 -3.71 9.43
N THR A 103 6.63 -4.11 9.93
CA THR A 103 6.39 -4.31 11.37
C THR A 103 7.18 -5.49 11.94
N PHE A 104 7.71 -6.38 11.09
CA PHE A 104 8.52 -7.50 11.55
C PHE A 104 9.92 -7.10 12.02
N ASN A 105 10.39 -5.88 11.68
CA ASN A 105 11.71 -5.37 12.06
C ASN A 105 11.66 -3.89 12.49
N LEU A 106 10.75 -3.55 13.42
CA LEU A 106 10.52 -2.16 13.87
C LEU A 106 11.80 -1.43 14.31
N LEU A 107 12.74 -2.14 14.95
CA LEU A 107 14.02 -1.58 15.38
C LEU A 107 14.92 -1.20 14.19
N GLU A 108 14.91 -2.00 13.12
CA GLU A 108 15.62 -1.67 11.89
C GLU A 108 14.93 -0.51 11.16
N VAL A 109 13.59 -0.48 11.13
CA VAL A 109 12.81 0.62 10.54
C VAL A 109 13.11 1.95 11.24
N ALA A 110 13.16 1.94 12.58
CA ALA A 110 13.50 3.11 13.39
C ALA A 110 15.00 3.48 13.36
N ALA A 111 15.83 2.74 12.61
CA ALA A 111 17.28 2.85 12.59
C ALA A 111 17.94 2.76 13.98
N ILE A 112 17.30 2.04 14.90
CA ILE A 112 17.86 1.66 16.21
C ILE A 112 18.87 0.53 16.01
N SER A 113 18.54 -0.40 15.12
CA SER A 113 19.42 -1.48 14.69
C SER A 113 19.90 -1.25 13.26
N LYS A 114 21.15 -1.62 12.96
CA LYS A 114 21.62 -1.68 11.57
C LYS A 114 20.73 -2.69 10.83
N PRO A 115 20.19 -2.35 9.63
CA PRO A 115 19.49 -3.32 8.81
C PRO A 115 20.44 -4.47 8.53
N GLN A 116 20.15 -5.63 9.11
CA GLN A 116 20.91 -6.82 8.77
C GLN A 116 20.39 -7.29 7.41
N VAL A 117 21.28 -7.88 6.62
CA VAL A 117 20.86 -8.62 5.42
C VAL A 117 20.23 -9.91 5.91
N HIS A 118 19.00 -9.82 6.41
CA HIS A 118 18.09 -10.94 6.40
C HIS A 118 17.72 -11.07 4.93
N MET A 119 18.39 -11.95 4.17
CA MET A 119 17.84 -12.31 2.86
C MET A 119 16.45 -12.85 3.15
N TYR A 120 15.44 -12.03 2.86
CA TYR A 120 14.10 -12.05 3.45
C TYR A 120 13.31 -13.25 2.93
N GLU A 121 13.76 -14.47 3.19
CA GLU A 121 13.08 -15.69 2.78
C GLU A 121 12.25 -16.22 3.95
N THR A 122 11.55 -15.34 4.69
CA THR A 122 10.72 -15.75 5.84
C THR A 122 9.38 -15.02 5.87
N GLY A 123 8.38 -15.65 6.50
CA GLY A 123 7.05 -15.10 6.70
C GLY A 123 6.36 -14.75 5.37
N ILE A 124 5.71 -13.58 5.34
CA ILE A 124 4.97 -13.09 4.17
C ILE A 124 5.83 -12.97 2.90
N ILE A 125 7.15 -12.81 3.05
CA ILE A 125 8.05 -12.68 1.90
C ILE A 125 8.22 -14.01 1.15
N ARG A 126 7.98 -15.16 1.82
CA ARG A 126 7.88 -16.46 1.14
C ARG A 126 6.70 -16.53 0.18
N ILE A 127 5.63 -15.79 0.46
CA ILE A 127 4.44 -15.72 -0.40
C ILE A 127 4.72 -14.81 -1.59
N THR A 128 5.29 -13.62 -1.36
CA THR A 128 5.70 -12.69 -2.43
C THR A 128 6.82 -11.78 -1.93
N ARG A 129 7.78 -11.45 -2.80
CA ARG A 129 8.84 -10.48 -2.47
C ARG A 129 8.36 -9.02 -2.41
N HIS A 130 7.16 -8.73 -2.91
CA HIS A 130 6.54 -7.39 -2.88
C HIS A 130 5.16 -7.43 -2.22
N PRO A 131 5.08 -7.76 -0.93
CA PRO A 131 3.79 -7.92 -0.27
C PRO A 131 3.01 -6.60 -0.21
N GLN A 132 3.68 -5.44 -0.06
CA GLN A 132 3.00 -4.15 -0.05
C GLN A 132 2.24 -3.86 -1.36
N MET A 133 2.83 -4.23 -2.50
CA MET A 133 2.15 -4.09 -3.81
C MET A 133 0.91 -4.99 -3.88
N VAL A 134 1.01 -6.23 -3.42
CA VAL A 134 -0.13 -7.17 -3.39
C VAL A 134 -1.22 -6.68 -2.45
N GLY A 135 -0.85 -6.22 -1.25
CA GLY A 135 -1.78 -5.63 -0.29
C GLY A 135 -2.51 -4.42 -0.88
N GLN A 136 -1.79 -3.51 -1.54
CA GLN A 136 -2.43 -2.35 -2.16
C GLN A 136 -3.37 -2.74 -3.31
N ILE A 137 -3.00 -3.70 -4.15
CA ILE A 137 -3.87 -4.17 -5.24
C ILE A 137 -5.16 -4.75 -4.66
N ILE A 138 -5.06 -5.61 -3.64
CA ILE A 138 -6.24 -6.18 -2.97
C ILE A 138 -7.12 -5.07 -2.36
N TRP A 139 -6.51 -4.05 -1.75
CA TRP A 139 -7.23 -2.90 -1.20
C TRP A 139 -8.00 -2.13 -2.27
N CYS A 140 -7.33 -1.82 -3.39
CA CYS A 140 -7.94 -1.11 -4.52
C CYS A 140 -9.08 -1.94 -5.12
N VAL A 141 -8.90 -3.26 -5.29
CA VAL A 141 -9.97 -4.16 -5.75
C VAL A 141 -11.16 -4.16 -4.79
N ALA A 142 -10.92 -4.28 -3.48
CA ALA A 142 -11.99 -4.30 -2.48
C ALA A 142 -12.81 -3.00 -2.46
N HIS A 143 -12.14 -1.84 -2.47
CA HIS A 143 -12.82 -0.54 -2.40
C HIS A 143 -13.49 -0.16 -3.72
N THR A 144 -12.89 -0.54 -4.85
CA THR A 144 -13.50 -0.37 -6.17
C THR A 144 -14.71 -1.28 -6.34
N LEU A 145 -14.68 -2.51 -5.80
CA LEU A 145 -15.86 -3.37 -5.74
C LEU A 145 -16.97 -2.71 -4.91
N TRP A 146 -16.66 -2.16 -3.74
CA TRP A 146 -17.64 -1.50 -2.86
C TRP A 146 -18.38 -0.34 -3.55
N ILE A 147 -17.64 0.49 -4.29
CA ILE A 147 -18.17 1.62 -5.05
C ILE A 147 -17.34 1.85 -6.32
N GLY A 148 -18.00 1.82 -7.48
CA GLY A 148 -17.39 2.09 -8.76
C GLY A 148 -17.84 3.41 -9.34
N THR A 149 -17.10 4.47 -9.07
CA THR A 149 -17.20 5.73 -9.81
C THR A 149 -16.00 5.90 -10.74
N THR A 150 -16.11 6.74 -11.76
CA THR A 150 -14.94 7.12 -12.58
C THR A 150 -13.83 7.70 -11.73
N PHE A 151 -14.16 8.45 -10.67
CA PHE A 151 -13.19 8.94 -9.71
C PHE A 151 -12.49 7.80 -8.97
N THR A 152 -13.25 6.85 -8.40
CA THR A 152 -12.69 5.69 -7.68
C THR A 152 -11.82 4.84 -8.59
N LEU A 153 -12.23 4.65 -9.85
CA LEU A 153 -11.41 3.95 -10.85
C LEU A 153 -10.10 4.67 -11.12
N VAL A 154 -10.11 5.99 -11.34
CA VAL A 154 -8.88 6.77 -11.55
C VAL A 154 -7.96 6.67 -10.33
N THR A 155 -8.49 6.81 -9.12
CA THR A 155 -7.71 6.65 -7.88
C THR A 155 -7.08 5.27 -7.79
N SER A 156 -7.88 4.21 -7.95
CA SER A 156 -7.42 2.83 -7.83
C SER A 156 -6.41 2.45 -8.91
N ILE A 157 -6.67 2.80 -10.17
CA ILE A 157 -5.74 2.54 -11.27
C ILE A 157 -4.43 3.28 -11.05
N GLY A 158 -4.48 4.55 -10.65
CA GLY A 158 -3.27 5.33 -10.36
C GLY A 158 -2.44 4.74 -9.22
N LEU A 159 -3.07 4.30 -8.13
CA LEU A 159 -2.40 3.62 -7.02
C LEU A 159 -1.79 2.28 -7.44
N VAL A 160 -2.51 1.48 -8.24
CA VAL A 160 -2.01 0.20 -8.76
C VAL A 160 -0.80 0.43 -9.67
N ILE A 161 -0.88 1.39 -10.62
CA ILE A 161 0.26 1.76 -11.49
C ILE A 161 1.47 2.17 -10.65
N HIS A 162 1.28 3.01 -9.63
CA HIS A 162 2.35 3.41 -8.73
C HIS A 162 3.00 2.20 -8.02
N HIS A 163 2.21 1.24 -7.53
CA HIS A 163 2.73 0.08 -6.82
C HIS A 163 3.42 -0.91 -7.76
N LEU A 164 2.95 -1.06 -9.00
CA LEU A 164 3.66 -1.82 -10.04
C LEU A 164 4.99 -1.16 -10.42
N PHE A 165 5.02 0.17 -10.52
CA PHE A 165 6.27 0.92 -10.67
C PHE A 165 7.19 0.72 -9.47
N ALA A 166 6.65 0.75 -8.25
CA ALA A 166 7.42 0.61 -7.01
C ALA A 166 8.09 -0.77 -6.89
N VAL A 167 7.52 -1.82 -7.48
CA VAL A 167 8.15 -3.16 -7.60
C VAL A 167 9.45 -3.07 -8.39
N TRP A 168 9.39 -2.56 -9.62
CA TRP A 168 10.58 -2.38 -10.46
C TRP A 168 11.60 -1.45 -9.79
N HIS A 169 11.13 -0.31 -9.29
CA HIS A 169 11.97 0.68 -8.66
C HIS A 169 12.65 0.11 -7.41
N GLY A 170 11.93 -0.68 -6.61
CA GLY A 170 12.42 -1.40 -5.43
C GLY A 170 13.50 -2.43 -5.77
N ASP A 171 13.22 -3.33 -6.72
CA ASP A 171 14.17 -4.35 -7.18
C ASP A 171 15.44 -3.70 -7.74
N ARG A 172 15.31 -2.62 -8.53
CA ARG A 172 16.46 -1.87 -9.04
C ARG A 172 17.35 -1.32 -7.92
N ARG A 173 16.76 -0.73 -6.86
CA ARG A 173 17.54 -0.21 -5.72
C ARG A 173 18.21 -1.32 -4.93
N LEU A 174 17.53 -2.45 -4.72
CA LEU A 174 18.11 -3.60 -4.03
C LEU A 174 19.27 -4.21 -4.83
N TYR A 175 19.12 -4.33 -6.15
CA TYR A 175 20.20 -4.77 -7.02
C TYR A 175 21.40 -3.81 -6.99
N ALA A 176 21.17 -2.50 -7.10
CA ALA A 176 22.24 -1.50 -7.03
C ALA A 176 23.04 -1.56 -5.71
N ARG A 177 22.38 -1.96 -4.61
CA ARG A 177 22.98 -2.04 -3.28
C ARG A 177 23.65 -3.38 -2.96
N TYR A 178 23.08 -4.49 -3.43
CA TYR A 178 23.47 -5.85 -3.01
C TYR A 178 23.94 -6.76 -4.15
N GLY A 179 23.85 -6.32 -5.42
CA GLY A 179 24.35 -7.04 -6.58
C GLY A 179 23.84 -8.48 -6.68
N GLU A 180 24.77 -9.42 -6.88
CA GLU A 180 24.48 -10.85 -7.03
C GLU A 180 23.69 -11.45 -5.85
N ALA A 181 23.92 -10.92 -4.64
CA ALA A 181 23.24 -11.40 -3.45
C ALA A 181 21.72 -11.16 -3.54
N PHE A 182 21.28 -10.07 -4.18
CA PHE A 182 19.87 -9.83 -4.45
C PHE A 182 19.32 -10.66 -5.62
N GLU A 183 20.14 -10.95 -6.65
CA GLU A 183 19.72 -11.85 -7.72
C GLU A 183 19.44 -13.27 -7.21
N GLU A 184 20.18 -13.74 -6.21
CA GLU A 184 19.88 -15.01 -5.56
C GLU A 184 18.52 -15.00 -4.85
N VAL A 185 18.17 -13.90 -4.17
CA VAL A 185 16.84 -13.72 -3.58
C VAL A 185 15.76 -13.73 -4.66
N LYS A 186 15.98 -13.04 -5.79
CA LYS A 186 15.03 -13.05 -6.92
C LYS A 186 14.84 -14.45 -7.49
N ARG A 187 15.92 -15.24 -7.61
CA ARG A 187 15.85 -16.64 -8.06
C ARG A 187 15.03 -17.51 -7.13
N ARG A 188 15.04 -17.25 -5.82
CA ARG A 188 14.29 -18.05 -4.84
C ARG A 188 12.89 -17.54 -4.51
N THR A 189 12.52 -16.33 -4.94
CA THR A 189 11.23 -15.70 -4.58
C THR A 189 10.43 -15.29 -5.83
N SER A 190 9.20 -14.81 -5.64
CA SER A 190 8.35 -14.33 -6.75
C SER A 190 7.65 -13.02 -6.41
N ILE A 191 7.33 -12.22 -7.43
CA ILE A 191 6.43 -11.06 -7.30
C ILE A 191 4.99 -11.54 -7.20
N ILE A 192 4.66 -12.61 -7.95
CA ILE A 192 3.34 -13.22 -7.96
C ILE A 192 3.17 -14.03 -6.66
N PRO A 193 2.13 -13.74 -5.85
CA PRO A 193 1.83 -14.50 -4.64
C PRO A 193 1.84 -16.01 -4.87
N PHE A 194 2.47 -16.75 -3.97
CA PHE A 194 2.56 -18.22 -3.94
C PHE A 194 3.30 -18.88 -5.10
N ALA A 195 3.63 -18.18 -6.19
CA ALA A 195 4.30 -18.79 -7.34
C ALA A 195 5.61 -19.49 -6.96
N ALA A 196 6.47 -18.86 -6.15
CA ALA A 196 7.71 -19.50 -5.69
C ALA A 196 7.47 -20.71 -4.77
N VAL A 197 6.33 -20.77 -4.08
CA VAL A 197 5.94 -21.93 -3.25
C VAL A 197 5.48 -23.07 -4.14
N LEU A 198 4.64 -22.77 -5.13
CA LEU A 198 4.15 -23.75 -6.11
C LEU A 198 5.28 -24.31 -6.98
N ASP A 199 6.27 -23.49 -7.32
CA ASP A 199 7.49 -23.87 -8.04
C ASP A 199 8.47 -24.72 -7.18
N GLY A 200 8.21 -24.88 -5.88
CA GLY A 200 9.11 -25.56 -4.94
C GLY A 200 10.36 -24.77 -4.51
N ARG A 201 10.49 -23.51 -4.95
CA ARG A 201 11.60 -22.60 -4.58
C ARG A 201 11.48 -22.08 -3.15
N GLN A 202 10.27 -22.08 -2.60
CA GLN A 202 9.94 -21.70 -1.22
C GLN A 202 9.03 -22.75 -0.57
N SER A 203 9.03 -22.79 0.76
CA SER A 203 8.09 -23.58 1.56
C SER A 203 7.50 -22.72 2.67
N ILE A 204 6.17 -22.76 2.85
CA ILE A 204 5.51 -21.99 3.92
C ILE A 204 5.84 -22.65 5.26
N LYS A 205 6.45 -21.88 6.16
CA LYS A 205 6.75 -22.32 7.52
C LYS A 205 5.81 -21.61 8.50
N ALA A 206 4.79 -22.31 8.99
CA ALA A 206 3.75 -21.73 9.87
C ALA A 206 4.35 -21.00 11.10
N LYS A 207 5.44 -21.53 11.67
CA LYS A 207 6.15 -20.91 12.81
C LYS A 207 6.65 -19.49 12.52
N GLU A 208 6.92 -19.13 11.26
CA GLU A 208 7.37 -17.78 10.89
C GLU A 208 6.25 -16.74 10.97
N PHE A 209 4.98 -17.18 11.03
CA PHE A 209 3.80 -16.34 11.20
C PHE A 209 3.39 -16.20 12.68
N LEU A 210 4.03 -16.91 13.60
CA LEU A 210 3.84 -16.78 15.04
C LEU A 210 4.70 -15.64 15.60
N ARG A 211 4.52 -14.42 15.08
CA ARG A 211 5.25 -13.22 15.51
C ARG A 211 4.31 -12.23 16.21
N PRO A 212 4.72 -11.57 17.31
CA PRO A 212 3.92 -10.54 17.98
C PRO A 212 3.46 -9.42 17.04
N ALA A 213 4.22 -9.13 15.99
CA ALA A 213 3.82 -8.16 14.97
C ALA A 213 2.49 -8.52 14.29
N TYR A 214 2.16 -9.80 14.08
CA TYR A 214 0.85 -10.19 13.53
C TYR A 214 -0.30 -9.94 14.51
N LEU A 215 -0.06 -10.01 15.82
CA LEU A 215 -1.04 -9.56 16.82
C LEU A 215 -1.24 -8.04 16.71
N GLY A 216 -0.17 -7.26 16.55
CA GLY A 216 -0.26 -5.82 16.30
C GLY A 216 -1.05 -5.49 15.04
N VAL A 217 -0.80 -6.21 13.93
CA VAL A 217 -1.57 -6.07 12.69
C VAL A 217 -3.04 -6.43 12.91
N ALA A 218 -3.34 -7.53 13.62
CA ALA A 218 -4.71 -7.92 13.93
C ALA A 218 -5.44 -6.85 14.76
N CYS A 219 -4.81 -6.35 15.84
CA CYS A 219 -5.34 -5.26 16.65
C CYS A 219 -5.58 -3.99 15.79
N PHE A 220 -4.62 -3.63 14.93
CA PHE A 220 -4.78 -2.49 14.02
C PHE A 220 -5.96 -2.68 13.07
N VAL A 221 -6.11 -3.85 12.45
CA VAL A 221 -7.24 -4.15 11.55
C VAL A 221 -8.57 -4.03 12.28
N LEU A 222 -8.68 -4.57 13.50
CA LEU A 222 -9.90 -4.50 14.31
C LEU A 222 -10.22 -3.06 14.74
N LEU A 223 -9.23 -2.31 15.20
CA LEU A 223 -9.39 -0.90 15.58
C LEU A 223 -9.73 -0.03 14.37
N PHE A 224 -9.09 -0.27 13.23
CA PHE A 224 -9.37 0.45 11.99
C PHE A 224 -10.79 0.13 11.50
N TRP A 225 -11.22 -1.13 11.57
CA TRP A 225 -12.59 -1.51 11.28
C TRP A 225 -13.59 -0.75 12.17
N TRP A 226 -13.39 -0.81 13.49
CA TRP A 226 -14.28 -0.14 14.44
C TRP A 226 -14.30 1.39 14.26
N SER A 227 -13.16 2.00 13.94
CA SER A 227 -13.04 3.45 13.75
C SER A 227 -13.31 3.93 12.31
N HIS A 228 -13.51 3.03 11.35
CA HIS A 228 -13.74 3.40 9.95
C HIS A 228 -14.91 4.39 9.76
N PRO A 229 -16.09 4.20 10.40
CA PRO A 229 -17.18 5.18 10.32
C PRO A 229 -16.81 6.54 10.91
N LEU A 230 -16.01 6.56 11.99
CA LEU A 230 -15.51 7.80 12.60
C LEU A 230 -14.57 8.53 11.65
N LEU A 231 -13.66 7.82 10.99
CA LEU A 231 -12.77 8.41 9.99
C LEU A 231 -13.58 9.09 8.90
N MET A 232 -14.58 8.42 8.31
CA MET A 232 -15.45 9.02 7.29
C MET A 232 -16.14 10.30 7.79
N SER A 233 -16.64 10.31 9.02
CA SER A 233 -17.29 11.48 9.61
C SER A 233 -16.34 12.62 9.96
N LEU A 234 -15.09 12.33 10.34
CA LEU A 234 -14.09 13.36 10.64
C LEU A 234 -13.57 13.99 9.35
N THR A 235 -13.30 13.18 8.33
CA THR A 235 -12.78 13.67 7.05
C THR A 235 -13.79 14.53 6.30
N SER A 236 -15.09 14.33 6.52
CA SER A 236 -16.14 15.14 5.89
C SER A 236 -16.22 16.58 6.41
N ARG A 237 -15.46 16.92 7.46
CA ARG A 237 -15.38 18.27 8.04
C ARG A 237 -14.20 19.08 7.50
N VAL A 238 -13.36 18.46 6.67
CA VAL A 238 -12.22 19.13 6.03
C VAL A 238 -12.75 19.80 4.78
N GLU A 239 -12.64 21.13 4.71
CA GLU A 239 -12.94 21.90 3.50
C GLU A 239 -11.80 21.74 2.48
N TRP A 240 -12.15 21.59 1.20
CA TRP A 240 -11.25 21.31 0.09
C TRP A 240 -11.37 22.36 -1.01
#